data_AF-A0A2E3GPR7-F1
#
_entry.id   AF-A0A2E3GPR7-F1
#
_cell.length_a   1.000
_cell.length_b   1.000
_cell.length_c   1.000
_cell.angle_alpha   90.00
_cell.angle_beta   90.00
_cell.angle_gamma   90.00
#
_symmetry.space_group_name_H-M   'P 1'
#
loop_
_entity.id
_entity.type
_entity.pdbx_description
1 polymer ?
#
loop_
_entity_poly.entity_id
_entity_poly.type
_entity_poly.pdbx_seq_one_letter_code
_entity_poly.pdbx_strand_id
1 'polypeptide(L)' 'MQVSKSELIHHRLQAMLREHSFSDLKYLGVRPDSIGIDQHWYQIGEAEVPVDAIQELESEETDDESDTI' A
#
# COMPACT_ATOMS: atom_id res chain seq x y z
N MET A 1 1.55 -10.40 -19.73
CA MET A 1 1.93 -10.50 -18.31
C MET A 1 0.68 -10.30 -17.47
N GLN A 2 0.24 -11.29 -16.68
CA GLN A 2 -0.79 -11.05 -15.65
C GLN A 2 -0.06 -10.48 -14.43
N VAL A 3 -0.05 -9.17 -14.29
CA VAL A 3 0.46 -8.50 -13.08
C VAL A 3 -0.57 -8.73 -11.99
N SER A 4 -0.17 -9.36 -10.88
CA SER A 4 -1.10 -9.61 -9.77
C SER A 4 -1.46 -8.27 -9.13
N LYS A 5 -2.73 -8.06 -8.76
CA LYS A 5 -3.17 -6.81 -8.11
C LYS A 5 -2.28 -6.45 -6.91
N SER A 6 -1.87 -7.45 -6.14
CA SER A 6 -0.99 -7.29 -4.97
C SER A 6 0.37 -6.69 -5.32
N GLU A 7 0.93 -7.01 -6.50
CA GLU A 7 2.19 -6.41 -6.97
C GLU A 7 2.01 -4.93 -7.38
N LEU A 8 0.90 -4.61 -8.05
CA LEU A 8 0.58 -3.22 -8.41
C LEU A 8 0.40 -2.34 -7.16
N ILE A 9 -0.30 -2.87 -6.15
CA ILE A 9 -0.51 -2.21 -4.86
C ILE A 9 0.81 -2.02 -4.13
N HIS A 10 1.66 -3.05 -4.08
CA HIS A 10 3.01 -2.95 -3.52
C HIS A 10 3.82 -1.82 -4.15
N HIS A 11 3.84 -1.76 -5.49
CA HIS A 11 4.55 -0.71 -6.22
C HIS A 11 3.98 0.69 -5.96
N ARG A 12 2.64 0.82 -5.90
CA ARG A 12 1.98 2.10 -5.58
C ARG A 12 2.31 2.56 -4.16
N LEU A 13 2.27 1.66 -3.17
CA LEU A 13 2.66 1.95 -1.79
C LEU A 13 4.14 2.33 -1.68
N GLN A 14 5.03 1.66 -2.42
CA GLN A 14 6.44 2.04 -2.45
C GLN A 14 6.66 3.43 -3.08
N ALA A 15 5.92 3.78 -4.14
CA ALA A 15 5.99 5.12 -4.73
C ALA A 15 5.46 6.16 -3.72
N MET A 16 4.31 5.91 -3.11
CA MET A 16 3.73 6.74 -2.07
C MET A 16 4.68 6.96 -0.90
N LEU A 17 5.34 5.91 -0.38
CA LEU A 17 6.33 6.03 0.69
C LEU A 17 7.56 6.87 0.30
N ARG A 18 7.90 6.94 -0.98
CA ARG A 18 9.02 7.75 -1.49
C ARG A 18 8.65 9.21 -1.67
N GLU A 19 7.44 9.48 -2.15
CA GLU A 19 6.96 10.83 -2.44
C GLU A 19 6.36 11.50 -1.21
N HIS A 20 5.71 10.72 -0.34
CA HIS A 20 5.06 11.16 0.88
C HIS A 20 5.46 10.28 2.06
N SER A 21 6.01 10.91 3.10
CA SER A 21 6.19 10.24 4.39
C SER A 21 4.87 10.22 5.13
N PHE A 22 4.12 9.13 4.98
CA PHE A 22 2.94 8.86 5.78
C PHE A 22 3.37 8.34 7.16
N SER A 23 3.01 9.05 8.23
CA SER A 23 3.27 8.60 9.61
C SER A 23 2.55 7.28 9.93
N ASP A 24 1.39 7.09 9.31
CA ASP A 24 0.51 5.93 9.53
C ASP A 24 0.80 4.77 8.59
N LEU A 25 1.54 4.96 7.50
CA LEU A 25 1.85 3.88 6.56
C LEU A 25 3.31 3.45 6.69
N LYS A 26 3.55 2.20 7.12
CA LYS A 26 4.89 1.65 7.28
C LYS A 26 5.02 0.27 6.66
N TYR A 27 6.07 0.08 5.87
CA TYR A 27 6.39 -1.25 5.35
C TYR A 27 7.01 -2.14 6.43
N LEU A 28 6.37 -3.27 6.72
CA LEU A 28 6.81 -4.23 7.75
C LEU A 28 7.76 -5.31 7.22
N GLY A 29 7.77 -5.53 5.90
CA GLY A 29 8.59 -6.55 5.25
C GLY A 29 7.76 -7.65 4.61
N VAL A 30 8.39 -8.79 4.32
CA VAL A 30 7.72 -9.97 3.79
C VAL A 30 7.51 -10.96 4.93
N ARG A 31 6.27 -11.43 5.13
CA ARG A 31 5.96 -12.50 6.09
C ARG A 31 5.16 -13.59 5.38
N PRO A 32 5.41 -14.87 5.72
CA PRO A 32 4.62 -15.98 5.21
C PRO A 32 3.24 -15.96 5.85
N ASP A 33 2.21 -16.09 5.02
CA ASP A 33 0.83 -16.21 5.48
C ASP A 33 0.55 -17.60 6.07
N SER A 34 -0.66 -17.85 6.59
CA SER A 34 -1.06 -19.14 7.19
C SER A 34 -0.95 -20.33 6.23
N ILE A 35 -0.90 -20.05 4.92
CA ILE A 35 -0.73 -21.03 3.84
C ILE A 35 0.74 -21.17 3.37
N GLY A 36 1.69 -20.45 3.99
CA GLY A 36 3.11 -20.51 3.67
C GLY A 36 3.54 -19.72 2.43
N ILE A 37 2.70 -18.80 1.94
CA ILE A 37 3.05 -17.91 0.83
C ILE A 37 3.62 -16.61 1.40
N ASP A 38 4.84 -16.27 0.96
CA ASP A 38 5.49 -15.00 1.27
C ASP A 38 4.71 -13.82 0.67
N GLN A 39 4.23 -12.93 1.54
CA GLN A 39 3.48 -11.73 1.15
C GLN A 39 4.06 -10.48 1.79
N HIS A 40 3.87 -9.34 1.14
CA HIS A 40 4.29 -8.04 1.68
C HIS A 40 3.34 -7.56 2.76
N TRP A 41 3.85 -7.14 3.91
CA TRP A 41 3.06 -6.63 5.02
C TRP A 41 3.27 -5.13 5.19
N TYR A 42 2.17 -4.45 5.46
CA TYR A 42 2.14 -3.01 5.71
C TYR A 42 1.38 -2.76 7.01
N GLN A 43 1.88 -1.81 7.79
CA GLN A 43 1.16 -1.23 8.90
C GLN A 43 0.47 0.04 8.38
N ILE A 44 -0.85 0.12 8.57
CA ILE A 44 -1.68 1.26 8.20
C ILE A 44 -2.38 1.73 9.49
N GLY A 45 -1.96 2.89 10.00
CA GLY A 45 -2.28 3.39 11.33
C GLY A 45 -1.85 2.40 12.41
N GLU A 46 -2.84 1.80 13.06
CA GLU A 46 -2.68 0.81 14.13
C GLU A 46 -2.89 -0.63 13.66
N ALA A 47 -3.23 -0.85 12.38
CA ALA A 47 -3.52 -2.17 11.82
C ALA A 47 -2.37 -2.72 10.97
N GLU A 48 -1.97 -3.97 11.19
CA GLU A 48 -1.04 -4.71 10.33
C GLU A 48 -1.83 -5.52 9.30
N VAL A 49 -1.69 -5.20 8.02
CA VAL A 49 -2.40 -5.89 6.93
C VAL A 49 -1.42 -6.36 5.84
N PRO A 50 -1.59 -7.59 5.31
CA PRO A 50 -0.85 -8.03 4.14
C PRO A 50 -1.37 -7.32 2.89
N VAL A 51 -0.49 -7.16 1.89
CA VAL A 51 -0.79 -6.50 0.61
C VAL A 51 -1.94 -7.16 -0.15
N ASP A 52 -2.17 -8.45 0.08
CA ASP A 52 -3.28 -9.19 -0.51
C ASP A 52 -4.62 -8.88 0.15
N ALA A 53 -4.62 -8.55 1.46
CA ALA A 53 -5.81 -8.10 2.16
C ALA A 53 -6.18 -6.65 1.79
N ILE A 54 -5.25 -5.90 1.21
CA ILE A 54 -5.49 -4.56 0.67
C ILE A 54 -6.21 -4.73 -0.68
N GLN A 55 -7.55 -4.83 -0.66
CA GLN A 55 -8.33 -4.95 -1.90
C GLN A 55 -8.51 -3.61 -2.62
N GLU A 56 -8.67 -2.53 -1.85
CA GLU A 56 -8.71 -1.14 -2.31
C GLU A 56 -7.92 -0.28 -1.32
N LEU A 57 -6.90 0.42 -1.82
CA LEU A 57 -6.39 1.61 -1.16
C LEU A 57 -7.28 2.75 -1.63
N GLU A 58 -8.28 3.10 -0.83
CA GLU A 58 -8.92 4.41 -0.97
C GLU A 58 -7.85 5.44 -0.59
N SER A 59 -7.02 5.79 -1.58
CA SER A 59 -6.26 7.02 -1.51
C SER A 59 -7.33 8.07 -1.57
N GLU A 60 -7.63 8.71 -0.44
CA GLU A 60 -8.31 9.98 -0.48
C GLU A 60 -7.37 10.89 -1.28
N GLU A 61 -7.52 10.88 -2.61
CA GLU A 61 -7.09 11.95 -3.48
C GLU A 61 -7.82 13.14 -2.89
N THR A 62 -7.17 13.84 -1.95
CA THR A 62 -7.45 15.24 -1.76
C THR A 62 -7.12 15.83 -3.11
N ASP A 63 -8.14 15.90 -3.96
CA ASP A 63 -8.18 16.74 -5.13
C ASP A 63 -7.93 18.15 -4.59
N ASP A 64 -6.65 18.47 -4.41
CA ASP A 64 -6.19 19.85 -4.31
C ASP A 64 -6.38 20.38 -5.72
N GLU A 65 -7.63 20.74 -6.00
CA GLU A 65 -8.12 21.49 -7.14
C GLU A 65 -7.43 22.86 -7.10
N SER A 66 -6.11 22.88 -7.30
CA SER A 66 -5.29 24.07 -7.47
C SER A 66 -5.17 24.39 -8.95
N ASP A 67 -6.31 24.45 -9.65
CA ASP A 67 -6.38 25.13 -10.93
C ASP A 67 -6.78 26.59 -10.66
N THR A 68 -5.75 27.40 -10.44
CA THR A 68 -5.84 28.85 -10.45
C THR A 68 -6.09 29.34 -11.89
N ILE A 69 -7.31 29.76 -12.24
CA ILE A 69 -7.59 30.74 -13.32
C ILE A 69 -8.87 31.54 -13.01
#